data_AF-A0A8C6UWR0-F1
#
_entry.id   AF-A0A8C6UWR0-F1
#
_cell.length_a   1.000
_cell.length_b   1.000
_cell.length_c   1.000
_cell.angle_alpha   90.00
_cell.angle_beta   90.00
_cell.angle_gamma   90.00
#
_symmetry.space_group_name_H-M   'P 1'
#
loop_
_entity.id
_entity.type
_entity.pdbx_description
1 polymer ?
#
loop_
_entity_poly.entity_id
_entity_poly.type
_entity_poly.pdbx_seq_one_letter_code
_entity_poly.pdbx_strand_id
1 'polypeptide(L)'
;MEAGTTTLRCFRDCHPEEKFVDDGVETVTSVEQKKVERSIEEVISVYKQIHSLPEPTLLREQHYQYLKKGLRHLSDAYECLDASRPWLCFWILHSLELLEEPIPTNIASDVCHFLSRCQSPTGGFAGGPGQQAHLAPTYAAVNALCIIGTDEAYSIIDRYTSFRLAPKTLQT
;
A
#
# COMPACT_ATOMS: atom_id res chain seq x y z
N MET A 1 28.60 -9.56 -27.18
CA MET A 1 27.33 -10.13 -26.66
C MET A 1 26.27 -9.08 -26.88
N GLU A 2 25.50 -9.20 -27.95
CA GLU A 2 24.34 -8.34 -28.19
C GLU A 2 23.29 -8.65 -27.13
N ALA A 3 22.98 -7.69 -26.27
CA ALA A 3 21.82 -7.77 -25.40
C ALA A 3 20.59 -7.72 -26.31
N GLY A 4 19.99 -8.87 -26.59
CA GLY A 4 18.75 -8.95 -27.35
C GLY A 4 17.70 -8.07 -26.68
N THR A 5 17.19 -7.08 -27.42
CA THR A 5 16.18 -6.14 -26.94
C THR A 5 14.96 -6.95 -26.46
N THR A 6 14.79 -7.06 -25.15
CA THR A 6 13.73 -7.89 -24.59
C THR A 6 12.41 -7.14 -24.73
N THR A 7 11.56 -7.58 -25.65
CA THR A 7 10.22 -7.02 -25.87
C THR A 7 9.32 -7.33 -24.67
N LEU A 8 8.56 -6.33 -24.19
CA LEU A 8 7.55 -6.54 -23.15
C LEU A 8 6.57 -7.64 -23.55
N ARG A 9 6.20 -8.52 -22.62
CA ARG A 9 5.27 -9.66 -22.88
C ARG A 9 3.98 -9.18 -23.57
N CYS A 10 3.44 -8.06 -23.13
CA CYS A 10 2.21 -7.47 -23.66
C CYS A 10 2.31 -6.91 -25.08
N PHE A 11 3.52 -6.78 -25.64
CA PHE A 11 3.73 -6.31 -27.02
C PHE A 11 3.92 -7.45 -28.02
N ARG A 12 3.99 -8.70 -27.56
CA ARG A 12 4.12 -9.89 -28.42
C ARG A 12 2.86 -10.05 -29.26
N ASP A 13 3.03 -10.46 -30.52
CA ASP A 13 1.90 -10.64 -31.44
C ASP A 13 0.92 -11.74 -30.99
N CYS A 14 1.38 -12.70 -30.17
CA CYS A 14 0.53 -13.73 -29.57
C CYS A 14 -0.21 -13.27 -28.31
N HIS A 15 0.09 -12.10 -27.73
CA HIS A 15 -0.58 -11.64 -26.51
C HIS A 15 -2.12 -11.54 -26.61
N PRO A 16 -2.74 -11.20 -27.76
CA PRO A 16 -4.18 -11.23 -27.91
C PRO A 16 -4.83 -12.61 -27.66
N GLU A 17 -4.06 -13.71 -27.78
CA GLU A 17 -4.55 -15.07 -27.49
C GLU A 17 -4.80 -15.31 -25.99
N GLU A 18 -4.26 -14.45 -25.12
CA GLU A 18 -4.42 -14.52 -23.66
C GLU A 18 -5.70 -13.83 -23.17
N LYS A 19 -6.50 -13.23 -24.06
CA LYS A 19 -7.77 -12.56 -23.71
C LYS A 19 -8.81 -13.56 -23.23
N PHE A 20 -9.67 -13.11 -22.33
CA PHE A 20 -10.74 -13.93 -21.78
C PHE A 20 -11.72 -14.39 -22.88
N VAL A 21 -11.97 -15.69 -22.91
CA VAL A 21 -12.97 -16.34 -23.77
C VAL A 21 -14.15 -16.74 -22.88
N ASP A 22 -15.35 -16.28 -23.22
CA ASP A 22 -16.56 -16.54 -22.43
C ASP A 22 -17.38 -17.73 -22.92
N ASP A 23 -16.85 -18.51 -23.87
CA ASP A 23 -17.47 -19.73 -24.43
C ASP A 23 -18.90 -19.53 -24.95
N GLY A 24 -19.25 -18.29 -25.32
CA GLY A 24 -20.61 -17.92 -25.74
C GLY A 24 -21.62 -17.82 -24.58
N VAL A 25 -21.17 -17.83 -23.33
CA VAL A 25 -22.00 -17.73 -22.12
C VAL A 25 -21.68 -16.42 -21.39
N GLU A 26 -22.44 -15.39 -21.71
CA GLU A 26 -22.28 -14.09 -21.05
C GLU A 26 -22.85 -14.09 -19.62
N THR A 27 -22.09 -13.52 -18.68
CA THR A 27 -22.46 -13.30 -17.29
C THR A 27 -21.97 -11.93 -16.85
N VAL A 28 -22.39 -11.46 -15.66
CA VAL A 28 -21.85 -10.22 -15.08
C VAL A 28 -20.32 -10.28 -14.99
N THR A 29 -19.76 -11.43 -14.59
CA THR A 29 -18.31 -11.62 -14.52
C THR A 29 -17.62 -11.47 -15.87
N SER A 30 -18.16 -12.09 -16.94
CA SER A 30 -17.54 -11.98 -18.27
C SER A 30 -17.62 -10.57 -18.84
N VAL A 31 -18.74 -9.87 -18.60
CA VAL A 31 -18.92 -8.48 -19.02
C VAL A 31 -17.90 -7.58 -18.34
N GLU A 32 -17.73 -7.68 -17.02
CA GLU A 32 -16.76 -6.85 -16.29
C GLU A 32 -15.31 -7.19 -16.68
N GLN A 33 -14.97 -8.47 -16.87
CA GLN A 33 -13.65 -8.88 -17.36
C GLN A 33 -13.34 -8.27 -18.73
N LYS A 34 -14.27 -8.38 -19.69
CA LYS A 34 -14.10 -7.82 -21.05
C LYS A 34 -13.99 -6.28 -21.05
N LYS A 35 -14.67 -5.60 -20.12
CA LYS A 35 -14.52 -4.14 -19.95
C LYS A 35 -13.11 -3.77 -19.49
N VAL A 36 -12.56 -4.49 -18.51
CA VAL A 36 -11.20 -4.27 -18.02
C VAL A 36 -10.18 -4.54 -19.12
N GLU A 37 -10.29 -5.68 -19.83
CA GLU A 37 -9.37 -6.02 -20.93
C GLU A 37 -9.32 -4.96 -22.02
N ARG A 38 -10.48 -4.40 -22.39
CA ARG A 38 -10.55 -3.30 -23.36
C ARG A 38 -9.82 -2.04 -22.87
N SER A 39 -10.05 -1.63 -21.62
CA SER A 39 -9.38 -0.47 -21.04
C SER A 39 -7.87 -0.65 -20.95
N ILE A 40 -7.41 -1.85 -20.59
CA ILE A 40 -5.97 -2.16 -20.54
C ILE A 40 -5.34 -2.23 -21.93
N GLU A 41 -6.05 -2.77 -22.92
CA GLU A 41 -5.59 -2.80 -24.31
C GLU A 41 -5.41 -1.38 -24.88
N GLU A 42 -6.29 -0.45 -24.53
CA GLU A 42 -6.14 0.96 -24.89
C GLU A 42 -4.86 1.55 -24.29
N VAL A 43 -4.58 1.30 -23.00
CA VAL A 43 -3.35 1.77 -22.33
C VAL A 43 -2.10 1.19 -22.99
N ILE A 44 -2.07 -0.11 -23.26
CA ILE A 44 -0.96 -0.80 -23.95
C ILE A 44 -0.76 -0.21 -25.35
N SER A 45 -1.85 0.00 -26.08
CA SER A 45 -1.82 0.54 -27.45
C SER A 45 -1.26 1.96 -27.49
N VAL A 46 -1.72 2.84 -26.58
CA VAL A 46 -1.21 4.20 -26.44
C VAL A 46 0.27 4.19 -26.09
N TYR A 47 0.69 3.33 -25.15
CA TYR A 47 2.11 3.23 -24.79
C TYR A 47 2.95 2.79 -26.00
N LYS A 48 2.53 1.75 -26.74
CA LYS A 48 3.22 1.22 -27.93
C LYS A 48 3.33 2.24 -29.06
N GLN A 49 2.35 3.14 -29.21
CA GLN A 49 2.36 4.21 -30.21
C GLN A 49 3.34 5.35 -29.85
N ILE A 50 3.42 5.70 -28.57
CA ILE A 50 4.22 6.84 -28.09
C ILE A 50 5.68 6.42 -27.84
N HIS A 51 5.90 5.19 -27.39
CA HIS A 51 7.23 4.70 -26.97
C HIS A 51 7.69 3.56 -27.88
N SER A 52 8.79 3.78 -28.58
CA SER A 52 9.38 2.79 -29.50
C SER A 52 10.32 1.78 -28.82
N LEU A 53 10.85 2.10 -27.63
CA LEU A 53 11.35 1.21 -26.54
C LEU A 53 12.32 2.02 -25.65
N PRO A 54 11.88 2.36 -24.45
CA PRO A 54 12.51 1.86 -23.22
C PRO A 54 11.46 1.12 -22.36
N GLU A 55 11.91 0.35 -21.38
CA GLU A 55 11.01 -0.21 -20.37
C GLU A 55 10.21 0.92 -19.66
N PRO A 56 8.97 0.66 -19.21
CA PRO A 56 8.19 1.67 -18.50
C PRO A 56 8.94 2.17 -17.27
N THR A 57 9.16 3.48 -17.20
CA THR A 57 9.88 4.11 -16.10
C THR A 57 8.95 4.29 -14.90
N LEU A 58 9.37 3.79 -13.74
CA LEU A 58 8.73 4.14 -12.47
C LEU A 58 8.94 5.62 -12.16
N LEU A 59 7.86 6.38 -12.01
CA LEU A 59 7.90 7.83 -11.73
C LEU A 59 8.19 8.12 -10.26
N ARG A 60 9.38 7.70 -9.80
CA ARG A 60 9.81 7.72 -8.39
C ARG A 60 9.57 9.06 -7.69
N GLU A 61 10.00 10.16 -8.31
CA GLU A 61 9.85 11.51 -7.73
C GLU A 61 8.38 11.90 -7.54
N GLN A 62 7.50 11.58 -8.48
CA GLN A 62 6.07 11.89 -8.36
C GLN A 62 5.42 11.09 -7.23
N HIS A 63 5.79 9.82 -7.10
CA HIS A 63 5.34 8.99 -5.99
C HIS A 63 5.89 9.50 -4.65
N TYR A 64 7.15 9.88 -4.57
CA TYR A 64 7.74 10.49 -3.38
C TYR A 64 6.98 11.74 -2.92
N GLN A 65 6.71 12.67 -3.84
CA GLN A 65 5.97 13.91 -3.50
C GLN A 65 4.54 13.60 -3.03
N TYR A 66 3.86 12.64 -3.66
CA TYR A 66 2.54 12.19 -3.24
C TYR A 66 2.56 11.62 -1.81
N LEU A 67 3.49 10.70 -1.54
CA LEU A 67 3.66 10.04 -0.24
C LEU A 67 4.01 11.03 0.88
N LYS A 68 4.97 11.93 0.60
CA LYS A 68 5.40 12.98 1.53
C LYS A 68 4.25 13.89 1.93
N LYS A 69 3.38 14.26 0.98
CA LYS A 69 2.17 15.05 1.26
C LYS A 69 1.17 14.26 2.11
N GLY A 70 0.91 13.00 1.74
CA GLY A 70 -0.04 12.12 2.43
C GLY A 70 0.31 11.84 3.89
N LEU A 71 1.60 11.85 4.25
CA LEU A 71 2.04 11.63 5.63
C LEU A 71 1.71 12.80 6.57
N ARG A 72 1.48 14.00 6.02
CA ARG A 72 1.20 15.22 6.78
C ARG A 72 -0.28 15.58 6.80
N HIS A 73 -0.94 15.53 5.65
CA HIS A 73 -2.32 15.96 5.51
C HIS A 73 -3.05 15.14 4.46
N LEU A 74 -4.27 14.73 4.79
CA LEU A 74 -5.19 14.01 3.92
C LEU A 74 -6.49 14.80 3.85
N SER A 75 -7.13 14.79 2.69
CA SER A 75 -8.44 15.41 2.49
C SER A 75 -9.56 14.60 3.16
N ASP A 76 -10.75 15.21 3.23
CA ASP A 76 -12.01 14.57 3.65
C ASP A 76 -12.34 13.26 2.92
N ALA A 77 -11.86 13.08 1.69
CA ALA A 77 -11.95 11.81 0.96
C ALA A 77 -11.40 10.59 1.74
N TYR A 78 -10.55 10.80 2.76
CA TYR A 78 -9.99 9.76 3.62
C TYR A 78 -10.79 9.52 4.91
N GLU A 79 -11.94 10.17 5.11
CA GLU A 79 -12.80 9.96 6.29
C GLU A 79 -13.21 8.50 6.46
N CYS A 80 -13.44 7.77 5.36
CA CYS A 80 -13.73 6.33 5.40
C CYS A 80 -12.58 5.48 5.95
N LEU A 81 -11.38 6.06 6.08
CA LEU A 81 -10.17 5.46 6.63
C LEU A 81 -9.78 6.04 8.00
N ASP A 82 -10.66 6.79 8.69
CA ASP A 82 -10.35 7.32 10.03
C ASP A 82 -10.08 6.22 11.06
N ALA A 83 -10.71 5.04 10.91
CA ALA A 83 -10.43 3.84 11.71
C ALA A 83 -9.25 2.99 11.18
N SER A 84 -8.49 3.51 10.23
CA SER A 84 -7.38 2.85 9.55
C SER A 84 -6.14 3.75 9.45
N ARG A 85 -5.95 4.69 10.39
CA ARG A 85 -4.83 5.64 10.31
C ARG A 85 -3.45 4.99 10.50
N PRO A 86 -3.26 3.96 11.34
CA PRO A 86 -2.04 3.18 11.32
C PRO A 86 -1.76 2.48 9.98
N TRP A 87 -2.79 2.10 9.22
CA TRP A 87 -2.61 1.58 7.86
C TRP A 87 -2.06 2.65 6.93
N LEU A 88 -2.55 3.88 7.02
CA LEU A 88 -2.02 5.01 6.24
C LEU A 88 -0.54 5.26 6.56
N CYS A 89 -0.15 5.22 7.85
CA CYS A 89 1.26 5.29 8.23
C CYS A 89 2.08 4.16 7.61
N PHE A 90 1.63 2.91 7.74
CA PHE A 90 2.32 1.75 7.19
C PHE A 90 2.46 1.80 5.66
N TRP A 91 1.36 2.00 4.93
CA TRP A 91 1.37 2.03 3.47
C TRP A 91 2.29 3.12 2.95
N ILE A 92 2.29 4.31 3.56
CA ILE A 92 3.12 5.42 3.14
C ILE A 92 4.60 5.14 3.45
N LEU A 93 4.92 4.75 4.68
CA LEU A 93 6.31 4.48 5.08
C LEU A 93 6.91 3.31 4.31
N HIS A 94 6.15 2.23 4.11
CA HIS A 94 6.62 1.08 3.34
C HIS A 94 6.81 1.43 1.86
N SER A 95 5.94 2.27 1.28
CA SER A 95 6.13 2.75 -0.09
C SER A 95 7.40 3.60 -0.21
N LEU A 96 7.71 4.45 0.77
CA LEU A 96 8.96 5.21 0.81
C LEU A 96 10.17 4.29 0.95
N GLU A 97 10.10 3.26 1.80
CA GLU A 97 11.14 2.25 1.96
C GLU A 97 11.41 1.50 0.64
N LEU A 98 10.38 1.07 -0.08
CA LEU A 98 10.51 0.42 -1.39
C LEU A 98 11.09 1.36 -2.47
N LEU A 99 10.85 2.66 -2.32
CA LEU A 99 11.47 3.70 -3.15
C LEU A 99 12.88 4.06 -2.69
N GLU A 100 13.40 3.47 -1.62
CA GLU A 100 14.70 3.80 -1.02
C GLU A 100 14.80 5.29 -0.60
N GLU A 101 13.66 5.91 -0.32
CA GLU A 101 13.58 7.32 0.07
C GLU A 101 13.72 7.46 1.58
N PRO A 102 14.66 8.29 2.07
CA PRO A 102 14.89 8.43 3.50
C PRO A 102 13.70 9.13 4.17
N ILE A 103 13.30 8.62 5.33
CA ILE A 103 12.29 9.25 6.18
C ILE A 103 12.99 10.27 7.09
N PRO A 104 12.65 11.57 7.02
CA PRO A 104 13.26 12.58 7.89
C PRO A 104 13.01 12.26 9.38
N THR A 105 14.02 12.44 10.24
CA THR A 105 13.94 12.05 11.66
C THR A 105 12.77 12.71 12.40
N ASN A 106 12.45 13.97 12.08
CA ASN A 106 11.30 14.66 12.67
C ASN A 106 9.97 14.01 12.26
N ILE A 107 9.85 13.55 11.01
CA ILE A 107 8.68 12.84 10.51
C ILE A 107 8.56 11.49 11.20
N ALA A 108 9.66 10.76 11.33
CA ALA A 108 9.68 9.48 12.02
C ALA A 108 9.20 9.61 13.47
N SER A 109 9.72 10.57 14.22
CA SER A 109 9.28 10.84 15.60
C SER A 109 7.81 11.29 15.67
N ASP A 110 7.34 12.13 14.74
CA ASP A 110 5.92 12.50 14.65
C ASP A 110 5.01 11.27 14.46
N VAL A 111 5.43 10.31 13.64
CA VAL A 111 4.70 9.03 13.46
C VAL A 111 4.75 8.17 14.72
N CYS A 112 5.90 8.05 15.38
CA CYS A 112 6.03 7.35 16.66
C CYS A 112 5.07 7.93 17.72
N HIS A 113 5.04 9.25 17.88
CA HIS A 113 4.13 9.96 18.77
C HIS A 113 2.66 9.83 18.37
N PHE A 114 2.36 9.74 17.08
CA PHE A 114 1.00 9.48 16.64
C PHE A 114 0.57 8.04 16.99
N LEU A 115 1.39 7.04 16.66
CA LEU A 115 1.07 5.64 16.92
C LEU A 115 1.01 5.33 18.41
N SER A 116 1.81 5.98 19.25
CA SER A 116 1.69 5.83 20.71
C SER A 116 0.33 6.25 21.25
N ARG A 117 -0.28 7.30 20.67
CA ARG A 117 -1.66 7.72 21.01
C ARG A 117 -2.73 6.77 20.48
N CYS A 118 -2.42 5.96 19.48
CA CYS A 118 -3.29 4.90 18.97
C CYS A 118 -3.16 3.60 19.80
N GLN A 119 -2.15 3.47 20.67
CA GLN A 119 -1.99 2.28 21.49
C GLN A 119 -3.05 2.23 22.60
N SER A 120 -3.66 1.06 22.77
CA SER A 120 -4.66 0.84 23.82
C SER A 120 -4.01 0.43 25.14
N PRO A 121 -4.51 0.92 26.29
CA PRO A 121 -4.05 0.47 27.60
C PRO A 121 -4.32 -1.03 27.86
N THR A 122 -5.20 -1.64 27.07
CA THR A 122 -5.53 -3.08 27.16
C THR A 122 -4.75 -3.96 26.17
N GLY A 123 -3.85 -3.36 25.38
CA GLY A 123 -2.99 -4.06 24.42
C GLY A 123 -3.33 -3.77 22.96
N GLY A 124 -2.30 -3.77 22.11
CA GLY A 124 -2.38 -3.50 20.69
C GLY A 124 -2.70 -2.04 20.35
N PHE A 125 -2.94 -1.78 19.07
CA PHE A 125 -3.23 -0.45 18.53
C PHE A 125 -4.64 -0.39 17.94
N ALA A 126 -5.23 0.79 18.02
CA ALA A 126 -6.52 1.13 17.48
C ALA A 126 -6.40 1.86 16.14
N GLY A 127 -7.52 2.00 15.43
CA GLY A 127 -7.60 2.69 14.14
C GLY A 127 -7.25 4.18 14.18
N GLY A 128 -7.34 4.79 15.36
CA GLY A 128 -6.99 6.16 15.66
C GLY A 128 -7.00 6.40 17.18
N PRO A 129 -6.53 7.58 17.66
CA PRO A 129 -6.51 7.89 19.08
C PRO A 129 -7.90 7.80 19.71
N GLY A 130 -8.01 7.10 20.84
CA GLY A 130 -9.27 6.92 21.57
C GLY A 130 -10.21 5.85 21.01
N GLN A 131 -9.88 5.21 19.87
CA GLN A 131 -10.66 4.09 19.35
C GLN A 131 -10.31 2.77 20.07
N GLN A 132 -11.11 1.73 19.85
CA GLN A 132 -10.84 0.40 20.39
C GLN A 132 -9.71 -0.29 19.62
N ALA A 133 -8.85 -1.03 20.34
CA ALA A 133 -7.79 -1.81 19.72
C ALA A 133 -8.35 -2.87 18.79
N HIS A 134 -7.64 -3.10 17.68
CA HIS A 134 -7.99 -4.11 16.69
C HIS A 134 -6.72 -4.70 16.08
N LEU A 135 -6.76 -5.98 15.68
CA LEU A 135 -5.58 -6.67 15.16
C LEU A 135 -5.05 -6.05 13.86
N ALA A 136 -5.93 -5.57 12.98
CA ALA A 136 -5.53 -4.94 11.72
C ALA A 136 -4.68 -3.65 11.91
N PRO A 137 -5.12 -2.61 12.63
CA PRO A 137 -4.26 -1.46 12.92
C PRO A 137 -3.09 -1.79 13.85
N THR A 138 -3.18 -2.85 14.67
CA THR A 138 -2.02 -3.37 15.43
C THR A 138 -0.91 -3.86 14.50
N TYR A 139 -1.25 -4.69 13.50
CA TYR A 139 -0.31 -5.15 12.48
C TYR A 139 0.35 -3.96 11.76
N ALA A 140 -0.46 -3.01 11.29
CA ALA A 140 0.04 -1.85 10.58
C ALA A 140 0.95 -0.97 11.44
N ALA A 141 0.56 -0.69 12.69
CA ALA A 141 1.37 0.11 13.62
C ALA A 141 2.72 -0.55 13.92
N VAL A 142 2.74 -1.86 14.19
CA VAL A 142 3.99 -2.58 14.47
C VAL A 142 4.93 -2.53 13.26
N ASN A 143 4.43 -2.81 12.05
CA ASN A 143 5.27 -2.74 10.85
C ASN A 143 5.76 -1.32 10.56
N ALA A 144 4.91 -0.30 10.74
CA ALA A 144 5.33 1.10 10.59
C ALA A 144 6.48 1.47 11.55
N LEU A 145 6.40 1.02 12.81
CA LEU A 145 7.48 1.23 13.80
C LEU A 145 8.74 0.42 13.43
N CYS A 146 8.60 -0.79 12.90
CA CYS A 146 9.72 -1.60 12.41
C CYS A 146 10.42 -0.94 11.21
N ILE A 147 9.68 -0.34 10.27
CA ILE A 147 10.24 0.39 9.12
C ILE A 147 11.02 1.62 9.60
N ILE A 148 10.51 2.34 10.61
CA ILE A 148 11.25 3.47 11.21
C ILE A 148 12.54 2.98 11.87
N GLY A 149 12.49 1.83 12.54
CA GLY A 149 13.68 1.08 12.92
C GLY A 149 14.57 1.70 14.00
N THR A 150 14.07 2.69 14.74
CA THR A 150 14.81 3.38 15.82
C THR A 150 14.45 2.83 17.20
N ASP A 151 15.32 3.04 18.19
CA ASP A 151 15.04 2.68 19.59
C ASP A 151 13.77 3.36 20.12
N GLU A 152 13.52 4.60 19.71
CA GLU A 152 12.28 5.32 20.00
C GLU A 152 11.07 4.54 19.47
N ALA A 153 11.08 4.17 18.18
CA ALA A 153 9.97 3.43 17.56
C ALA A 153 9.72 2.09 18.25
N TYR A 154 10.77 1.33 18.55
CA TYR A 154 10.64 0.06 19.26
C TYR A 154 10.11 0.24 20.68
N SER A 155 10.50 1.32 21.37
CA SER A 155 10.04 1.60 22.73
C SER A 155 8.54 1.92 22.83
N ILE A 156 7.89 2.32 21.73
CA ILE A 156 6.45 2.57 21.69
C ILE A 156 5.66 1.28 21.94
N ILE A 157 6.15 0.12 21.52
CA ILE A 157 5.37 -1.14 21.57
C ILE A 157 5.33 -1.69 23.00
N ASP A 158 4.20 -1.56 23.69
CA ASP A 158 3.98 -2.28 24.94
C ASP A 158 3.74 -3.77 24.67
N ARG A 159 4.82 -4.54 24.77
CA ARG A 159 4.79 -5.99 24.56
C ARG A 159 3.97 -6.71 25.62
N TYR A 160 3.91 -6.23 26.86
CA TYR A 160 3.24 -6.94 27.95
C TYR A 160 1.73 -6.94 27.79
N THR A 161 1.16 -5.80 27.39
CA THR A 161 -0.29 -5.69 27.15
C THR A 161 -0.66 -6.22 25.76
N SER A 162 0.22 -6.12 24.76
CA SER A 162 -0.06 -6.63 23.40
C SER A 162 -0.39 -8.13 23.35
N PHE A 163 0.24 -8.96 24.18
CA PHE A 163 -0.12 -10.40 24.30
C PHE A 163 -1.55 -10.63 24.83
N ARG A 164 -2.17 -9.64 25.47
CA ARG A 164 -3.52 -9.76 26.05
C ARG A 164 -4.65 -9.46 25.07
N LEU A 165 -4.33 -8.90 23.89
CA LEU A 165 -5.32 -8.63 22.84
C LEU A 165 -5.72 -9.92 22.11
N ALA A 166 -4.74 -10.74 21.72
CA ALA A 166 -4.97 -11.96 20.92
C ALA A 166 -5.93 -12.99 21.56
N PRO A 167 -5.92 -13.24 22.89
CA PRO A 167 -6.86 -14.18 23.52
C PRO A 167 -8.32 -13.67 23.52
N LYS A 168 -8.54 -12.35 23.48
CA LYS A 168 -9.89 -11.76 23.55
C LYS A 168 -10.58 -11.73 22.19
N THR A 169 -9.83 -11.66 21.10
CA THR A 169 -10.35 -11.64 19.73
C THR A 169 -10.72 -13.03 19.20
N LEU A 170 -10.34 -14.12 19.89
CA LEU A 170 -10.63 -15.50 19.52
C LEU A 170 -11.88 -16.07 20.23
N GLN A 171 -12.62 -15.24 20.99
CA GLN A 171 -13.82 -15.65 21.74
C GLN A 171 -15.14 -15.20 21.11
N THR A 172 -15.13 -14.74 19.85
CA THR A 172 -16.34 -14.48 19.05
C THR A 172 -16.70 -15.70 18.22
#